data_AF-A0A2S7VIA6-F1
#
_entry.id   AF-A0A2S7VIA6-F1
#
_cell.length_a   1.000
_cell.length_b   1.000
_cell.length_c   1.000
_cell.angle_alpha   90.00
_cell.angle_beta   90.00
_cell.angle_gamma   90.00
#
_symmetry.space_group_name_H-M   'P 1'
#
loop_
_entity.id
_entity.type
_entity.pdbx_description
1 polymer ?
#
loop_
_entity_poly.entity_id
_entity_poly.type
_entity_poly.pdbx_seq_one_letter_code
_entity_poly.pdbx_strand_id
1 'polypeptide(L)'
;MTPLKSCEIELSRFFNKYLKYCASSDADDLKELLSVMCSACEKLEKVKAVNFGKNKRYRALKALRNFATHESELLNSSKAISLASVTMVHAEVQLMSLLPQEVVNYAIRNLKSKQTIKYLKEVTINYGKYIDIYPALFNFTVDLYFEVVNHNLNIEGEGFKELENSINYEKLNGFPHYIGGKIIVLDGSDVNTFIDTQAISIENKQCEVSEAPIGKDGLKSYVTAYEKMPFDQVSMMKKEDKNYILNLLIDSGVVTSNGNKVSSTRPLNPIEMIIVHEHLNKK
;
A
#
# COMPACT_ATOMS: atom_id res chain seq x y z
N MET A 1 27.86 10.50 19.63
CA MET A 1 26.63 9.74 19.30
C MET A 1 27.03 8.32 18.96
N THR A 2 26.43 7.29 19.59
CA THR A 2 26.77 5.89 19.31
C THR A 2 26.20 5.44 17.96
N PRO A 3 26.76 4.38 17.31
CA PRO A 3 26.18 3.82 16.09
C PRO A 3 24.71 3.42 16.26
N LEU A 4 24.36 2.85 17.41
CA LEU A 4 22.98 2.49 17.76
C LEU A 4 22.07 3.72 17.80
N LYS A 5 22.43 4.78 18.54
CA LYS A 5 21.60 6.00 18.61
C LYS A 5 21.49 6.68 17.25
N SER A 6 22.54 6.63 16.42
CA SER A 6 22.49 7.14 15.04
C SER A 6 21.54 6.34 14.15
N CYS A 7 21.43 5.02 14.36
CA CYS A 7 20.47 4.16 13.68
C CYS A 7 19.03 4.48 14.11
N GLU A 8 18.78 4.58 15.42
CA GLU A 8 17.45 4.93 15.97
C GLU A 8 16.97 6.29 15.45
N ILE A 9 17.84 7.31 15.41
CA ILE A 9 17.50 8.62 14.84
C ILE A 9 17.10 8.52 13.37
N GLU A 10 17.79 7.68 12.58
CA GLU A 10 17.48 7.52 11.16
C GLU A 10 16.17 6.77 10.93
N LEU A 11 15.88 5.78 11.78
CA LEU A 11 14.61 5.06 11.78
C LEU A 11 13.46 6.02 12.15
N SER A 12 13.62 6.84 13.20
CA SER A 12 12.67 7.91 13.55
C SER A 12 12.40 8.85 12.38
N ARG A 13 13.45 9.27 11.67
CA ARG A 13 13.32 10.09 10.45
C ARG A 13 12.53 9.38 9.37
N PHE A 14 12.80 8.10 9.12
CA PHE A 14 12.06 7.32 8.14
C PHE A 14 10.57 7.26 8.46
N PHE A 15 10.19 6.86 9.68
CA PHE A 15 8.78 6.73 10.03
C PHE A 15 8.03 8.07 10.00
N ASN A 16 8.65 9.16 10.47
CA ASN A 16 8.05 10.49 10.38
C ASN A 16 7.90 10.94 8.91
N LYS A 17 8.90 10.67 8.06
CA LYS A 17 8.83 11.00 6.63
C LYS A 17 7.78 10.15 5.92
N TYR A 18 7.62 8.88 6.28
CA TYR A 18 6.57 8.01 5.75
C TYR A 18 5.19 8.52 6.16
N LEU A 19 4.98 8.87 7.43
CA LEU A 19 3.73 9.49 7.89
C LEU A 19 3.42 10.77 7.12
N LYS A 20 4.41 11.65 6.95
CA LYS A 20 4.24 12.88 6.14
C LYS A 20 3.89 12.55 4.71
N TYR A 21 4.57 11.59 4.07
CA TYR A 21 4.29 11.16 2.71
C TYR A 21 2.85 10.66 2.54
N CYS A 22 2.30 9.94 3.53
CA CYS A 22 0.90 9.51 3.51
C CYS A 22 -0.11 10.68 3.66
N ALA A 23 0.34 11.84 4.16
CA ALA A 23 -0.49 13.00 4.41
C ALA A 23 -0.41 14.05 3.28
N SER A 24 0.79 14.33 2.79
CA SER A 24 1.03 15.27 1.71
C SER A 24 2.26 14.78 0.97
N SER A 25 2.15 14.48 -0.31
CA SER A 25 3.31 14.02 -1.06
C SER A 25 3.39 14.70 -2.40
N ASP A 26 4.52 15.35 -2.62
CA ASP A 26 4.97 15.75 -3.94
C ASP A 26 6.03 14.78 -4.49
N ALA A 27 6.66 15.16 -5.61
CA ALA A 27 7.68 14.34 -6.24
C ALA A 27 8.99 14.25 -5.43
N ASP A 28 9.37 15.35 -4.76
CA ASP A 28 10.57 15.42 -3.93
C ASP A 28 10.43 14.55 -2.68
N ASP A 29 9.22 14.45 -2.13
CA ASP A 29 8.92 13.65 -0.96
C ASP A 29 9.22 12.16 -1.16
N LEU A 30 8.97 11.60 -2.36
CA LEU A 30 9.26 10.18 -2.63
C LEU A 30 10.77 9.91 -2.65
N LYS A 31 11.54 10.76 -3.35
CA LYS A 31 12.99 10.60 -3.45
C LYS A 31 13.65 10.69 -2.08
N GLU A 32 13.23 11.65 -1.26
CA GLU A 32 13.72 11.81 0.10
C GLU A 32 13.32 10.62 0.97
N LEU A 33 12.05 10.17 0.91
CA LEU A 33 11.58 8.99 1.65
C LEU A 33 12.42 7.75 1.34
N LEU A 34 12.65 7.47 0.05
CA LEU A 34 13.47 6.34 -0.39
C LEU A 34 14.94 6.46 0.07
N SER A 35 15.46 7.68 0.13
CA SER A 35 16.82 7.95 0.57
C SER A 35 16.99 7.70 2.08
N VAL A 36 16.07 8.24 2.89
CA VAL A 36 16.04 8.01 4.35
C VAL A 36 15.79 6.53 4.65
N MET A 37 14.92 5.86 3.89
CA MET A 37 14.70 4.41 3.98
C MET A 37 16.01 3.63 3.81
N CYS A 38 16.78 3.93 2.76
CA CYS A 38 18.05 3.25 2.51
C CYS A 38 19.08 3.51 3.61
N SER A 39 19.19 4.75 4.06
CA SER A 39 20.08 5.17 5.15
C SER A 39 19.74 4.44 6.47
N ALA A 40 18.45 4.38 6.82
CA ALA A 40 17.98 3.67 8.01
C ALA A 40 18.32 2.17 7.95
N CYS A 41 18.07 1.52 6.82
CA CYS A 41 18.39 0.11 6.61
C CYS A 41 19.89 -0.15 6.72
N GLU A 42 20.72 0.63 6.02
CA GLU A 42 22.18 0.45 6.02
C GLU A 42 22.80 0.64 7.41
N LYS A 43 22.22 1.52 8.24
CA LYS A 43 22.62 1.65 9.65
C LYS A 43 22.17 0.44 10.46
N LEU A 44 20.94 -0.02 10.26
CA LEU A 44 20.39 -1.18 10.98
C LEU A 44 21.16 -2.47 10.68
N GLU A 45 21.52 -2.71 9.41
CA GLU A 45 22.38 -3.84 9.01
C GLU A 45 23.72 -3.83 9.76
N LYS A 46 24.33 -2.64 9.95
CA LYS A 46 25.60 -2.49 10.67
C LYS A 46 25.48 -2.73 12.18
N VAL A 47 24.38 -2.30 12.80
CA VAL A 47 24.23 -2.35 14.27
C VAL A 47 23.56 -3.62 14.80
N LYS A 48 22.74 -4.29 13.99
CA LYS A 48 21.96 -5.48 14.39
C LYS A 48 22.13 -6.69 13.46
N ALA A 49 22.97 -6.60 12.43
CA ALA A 49 23.23 -7.68 11.47
C ALA A 49 21.96 -8.20 10.75
N VAL A 50 20.95 -7.34 10.60
CA VAL A 50 19.77 -7.60 9.74
C VAL A 50 20.24 -7.77 8.29
N ASN A 51 19.55 -8.59 7.52
CA ASN A 51 19.87 -8.83 6.11
C ASN A 51 18.69 -8.43 5.20
N PHE A 52 18.64 -7.15 4.80
CA PHE A 52 17.62 -6.68 3.87
C PHE A 52 17.89 -7.10 2.42
N GLY A 53 19.07 -7.65 2.12
CA GLY A 53 19.41 -8.22 0.80
C GLY A 53 18.50 -9.37 0.34
N LYS A 54 17.74 -9.98 1.26
CA LYS A 54 16.71 -10.99 0.94
C LYS A 54 15.30 -10.41 0.87
N ASN A 55 15.08 -9.20 1.38
CA ASN A 55 13.77 -8.55 1.33
C ASN A 55 13.50 -8.01 -0.09
N LYS A 56 12.52 -8.59 -0.77
CA LYS A 56 12.15 -8.22 -2.15
C LYS A 56 11.72 -6.75 -2.28
N ARG A 57 10.99 -6.23 -1.29
CA ARG A 57 10.46 -4.86 -1.29
C ARG A 57 11.58 -3.86 -1.11
N TYR A 58 12.47 -4.09 -0.13
CA TYR A 58 13.67 -3.27 0.05
C TYR A 58 14.51 -3.20 -1.23
N ARG A 59 14.78 -4.34 -1.86
CA ARG A 59 15.61 -4.39 -3.07
C ARG A 59 14.99 -3.66 -4.25
N ALA A 60 13.68 -3.77 -4.44
CA ALA A 60 12.96 -3.04 -5.45
C ALA A 60 13.00 -1.52 -5.20
N LEU A 61 12.67 -1.09 -3.98
CA LEU A 61 12.65 0.32 -3.60
C LEU A 61 14.06 0.95 -3.62
N LYS A 62 15.10 0.21 -3.18
CA LYS A 62 16.50 0.64 -3.29
C LYS A 62 16.93 0.80 -4.75
N ALA A 63 16.46 -0.06 -5.65
CA ALA A 63 16.75 0.06 -7.08
C ALA A 63 16.17 1.35 -7.67
N LEU A 64 14.91 1.66 -7.34
CA LEU A 64 14.27 2.91 -7.74
C LEU A 64 14.97 4.13 -7.13
N ARG A 65 15.38 4.06 -5.87
CA ARG A 65 16.19 5.11 -5.23
C ARG A 65 17.51 5.35 -5.96
N ASN A 66 18.24 4.29 -6.27
CA ASN A 66 19.53 4.40 -6.96
C ASN A 66 19.36 5.03 -8.34
N PHE A 67 18.31 4.63 -9.06
CA PHE A 67 17.93 5.25 -10.32
C PHE A 67 17.65 6.76 -10.13
N ALA A 68 16.82 7.12 -9.13
CA ALA A 68 16.48 8.51 -8.76
C ALA A 68 17.70 9.40 -8.43
N THR A 69 18.78 8.77 -7.94
CA THR A 69 19.97 9.46 -7.44
C THR A 69 21.03 9.64 -8.52
N HIS A 70 21.16 8.66 -9.42
CA HIS A 70 22.32 8.57 -10.32
C HIS A 70 21.98 8.71 -11.81
N GLU A 71 20.73 8.45 -12.20
CA GLU A 71 20.38 8.30 -13.62
C GLU A 71 19.33 9.32 -14.06
N SER A 72 18.21 9.42 -13.34
CA SER A 72 17.10 10.32 -13.70
C SER A 72 16.11 10.48 -12.56
N GLU A 73 15.20 11.44 -12.65
CA GLU A 73 14.11 11.62 -11.71
C GLU A 73 13.02 10.53 -11.88
N LEU A 74 12.34 10.15 -10.79
CA LEU A 74 11.29 9.12 -10.84
C LEU A 74 9.96 9.61 -11.44
N LEU A 75 9.78 10.93 -11.61
CA LEU A 75 8.56 11.58 -12.12
C LEU A 75 7.28 11.00 -11.49
N ASN A 76 7.22 10.88 -10.16
CA ASN A 76 6.08 10.26 -9.50
C ASN A 76 4.85 11.18 -9.47
N SER A 77 3.68 10.55 -9.50
CA SER A 77 2.40 11.16 -9.21
C SER A 77 1.76 10.40 -8.06
N SER A 78 1.77 10.99 -6.89
CA SER A 78 1.05 10.45 -5.75
C SER A 78 -0.41 10.87 -5.82
N LYS A 79 -1.30 9.89 -5.72
CA LYS A 79 -2.74 10.12 -5.87
C LYS A 79 -3.51 9.39 -4.77
N ALA A 80 -4.75 9.81 -4.58
CA ALA A 80 -5.70 9.19 -3.68
C ALA A 80 -7.04 8.93 -4.36
N ILE A 81 -7.77 7.94 -3.89
CA ILE A 81 -9.16 7.66 -4.29
C ILE A 81 -10.07 8.69 -3.61
N SER A 82 -10.82 9.48 -4.38
CA SER A 82 -11.82 10.42 -3.82
C SER A 82 -12.88 9.69 -2.99
N LEU A 83 -13.38 10.33 -1.92
CA LEU A 83 -14.53 9.83 -1.15
C LEU A 83 -15.78 9.62 -2.04
N ALA A 84 -15.94 10.43 -3.09
CA ALA A 84 -17.06 10.28 -4.04
C ALA A 84 -16.93 9.02 -4.90
N SER A 85 -15.71 8.51 -5.10
CA SER A 85 -15.44 7.41 -6.03
C SER A 85 -15.18 6.06 -5.33
N VAL A 86 -15.27 5.98 -4.00
CA VAL A 86 -14.97 4.74 -3.26
C VAL A 86 -15.90 3.57 -3.60
N THR A 87 -17.12 3.85 -4.07
CA THR A 87 -18.09 2.81 -4.50
C THR A 87 -17.89 2.36 -5.94
N MET A 88 -16.99 3.03 -6.69
CA MET A 88 -16.64 2.66 -8.06
C MET A 88 -15.49 1.66 -8.14
N VAL A 89 -14.75 1.48 -7.04
CA VAL A 89 -13.53 0.66 -6.99
C VAL A 89 -13.51 -0.25 -5.77
N HIS A 90 -12.85 -1.40 -5.90
CA HIS A 90 -12.36 -2.17 -4.76
C HIS A 90 -10.87 -1.88 -4.58
N ALA A 91 -10.47 -1.49 -3.38
CA ALA A 91 -9.09 -1.24 -2.99
C ALA A 91 -8.93 -1.41 -1.47
N GLU A 92 -7.81 -2.01 -1.03
CA GLU A 92 -7.47 -2.13 0.40
C GLU A 92 -6.97 -0.81 1.00
N VAL A 93 -6.37 0.03 0.16
CA VAL A 93 -5.83 1.35 0.52
C VAL A 93 -6.27 2.38 -0.49
N GLN A 94 -6.39 3.63 -0.02
CA GLN A 94 -6.85 4.73 -0.85
C GLN A 94 -5.71 5.53 -1.48
N LEU A 95 -4.45 5.21 -1.17
CA LEU A 95 -3.28 5.91 -1.67
C LEU A 95 -2.58 5.13 -2.78
N MET A 96 -2.01 5.87 -3.73
CA MET A 96 -1.21 5.37 -4.85
C MET A 96 0.09 6.16 -4.95
N SER A 97 1.16 5.50 -5.39
CA SER A 97 2.45 6.11 -5.72
C SER A 97 2.80 5.71 -7.14
N LEU A 98 2.35 6.51 -8.10
CA LEU A 98 2.36 6.14 -9.51
C LEU A 98 3.63 6.64 -10.18
N LEU A 99 4.37 5.72 -10.79
CA LEU A 99 5.47 6.04 -11.69
C LEU A 99 5.02 5.81 -13.15
N PRO A 100 5.38 6.67 -14.10
CA PRO A 100 5.15 6.40 -15.51
C PRO A 100 5.85 5.10 -15.92
N GLN A 101 5.16 4.25 -16.67
CA GLN A 101 5.70 2.94 -17.07
C GLN A 101 7.04 3.07 -17.81
N GLU A 102 7.20 4.11 -18.63
CA GLU A 102 8.43 4.38 -19.38
C GLU A 102 9.63 4.63 -18.47
N VAL A 103 9.44 5.35 -17.36
CA VAL A 103 10.48 5.62 -16.36
C VAL A 103 10.91 4.32 -15.69
N VAL A 104 9.96 3.49 -15.27
CA VAL A 104 10.26 2.19 -14.64
C VAL A 104 10.91 1.23 -15.64
N ASN A 105 10.46 1.20 -16.89
CA ASN A 105 11.08 0.40 -17.95
C ASN A 105 12.51 0.85 -18.24
N TYR A 106 12.77 2.17 -18.21
CA TYR A 106 14.11 2.70 -18.33
C TYR A 106 14.98 2.32 -17.13
N ALA A 107 14.47 2.43 -15.90
CA ALA A 107 15.17 1.94 -14.71
C ALA A 107 15.51 0.45 -14.82
N ILE A 108 14.55 -0.40 -15.22
CA ILE A 108 14.73 -1.85 -15.40
C ILE A 108 15.84 -2.17 -16.41
N ARG A 109 15.87 -1.46 -17.56
CA ARG A 109 16.90 -1.67 -18.59
C ARG A 109 18.32 -1.43 -18.09
N ASN A 110 18.48 -0.54 -17.12
CA ASN A 110 19.77 -0.20 -16.53
C ASN A 110 20.16 -1.08 -15.33
N LEU A 111 19.27 -1.97 -14.86
CA LEU A 111 19.57 -2.89 -13.77
C LEU A 111 20.33 -4.13 -14.27
N LYS A 112 21.50 -4.38 -13.67
CA LYS A 112 22.31 -5.59 -13.96
C LYS A 112 21.74 -6.87 -13.33
N SER A 113 21.04 -6.74 -12.21
CA SER A 113 20.57 -7.88 -11.41
C SER A 113 19.20 -8.37 -11.87
N LYS A 114 19.16 -9.53 -12.53
CA LYS A 114 17.90 -10.22 -12.92
C LYS A 114 16.95 -10.43 -11.72
N GLN A 115 17.51 -10.72 -10.55
CA GLN A 115 16.73 -10.91 -9.33
C GLN A 115 16.05 -9.62 -8.86
N THR A 116 16.74 -8.48 -8.98
CA THR A 116 16.18 -7.18 -8.62
C THR A 116 15.06 -6.78 -9.59
N ILE A 117 15.23 -7.05 -10.88
CA ILE A 117 14.18 -6.84 -11.90
C ILE A 117 12.95 -7.70 -11.57
N LYS A 118 13.15 -8.98 -11.23
CA LYS A 118 12.07 -9.87 -10.81
C LYS A 118 11.33 -9.31 -9.59
N TYR A 119 12.06 -8.92 -8.54
CA TYR A 119 11.45 -8.36 -7.33
C TYR A 119 10.69 -7.07 -7.59
N LEU A 120 11.23 -6.15 -8.41
CA LEU A 120 10.52 -4.94 -8.77
C LEU A 120 9.16 -5.26 -9.40
N LYS A 121 9.12 -6.17 -10.37
CA LYS A 121 7.87 -6.60 -11.01
C LYS A 121 6.89 -7.31 -10.06
N GLU A 122 7.39 -8.05 -9.08
CA GLU A 122 6.58 -8.81 -8.12
C GLU A 122 5.94 -7.96 -7.02
N VAL A 123 6.57 -6.85 -6.65
CA VAL A 123 6.14 -6.03 -5.49
C VAL A 123 5.42 -4.75 -5.89
N THR A 124 5.46 -4.38 -7.16
CA THR A 124 4.75 -3.23 -7.72
C THR A 124 3.57 -3.68 -8.57
N ILE A 125 2.59 -2.80 -8.77
CA ILE A 125 1.41 -3.10 -9.58
C ILE A 125 1.52 -2.39 -10.91
N ASN A 126 1.39 -3.14 -12.00
CA ASN A 126 1.37 -2.57 -13.35
C ASN A 126 -0.07 -2.34 -13.81
N TYR A 127 -0.46 -1.07 -13.95
CA TYR A 127 -1.75 -0.67 -14.47
C TYR A 127 -1.74 -0.41 -15.99
N GLY A 128 -0.60 -0.57 -16.66
CA GLY A 128 -0.43 -0.23 -18.08
C GLY A 128 0.34 1.06 -18.21
N LYS A 129 -0.32 2.23 -18.07
CA LYS A 129 0.37 3.52 -18.15
C LYS A 129 1.23 3.80 -16.91
N TYR A 130 0.80 3.28 -15.77
CA TYR A 130 1.41 3.54 -14.46
C TYR A 130 1.89 2.25 -13.80
N ILE A 131 2.98 2.38 -13.06
CA ILE A 131 3.44 1.38 -12.09
C ILE A 131 3.22 1.97 -10.69
N ASP A 132 2.38 1.33 -9.90
CA ASP A 132 2.14 1.71 -8.51
C ASP A 132 3.13 1.00 -7.58
N ILE A 133 3.92 1.81 -6.88
CA ILE A 133 4.93 1.34 -5.93
C ILE A 133 4.46 1.45 -4.48
N TYR A 134 3.28 2.04 -4.22
CA TYR A 134 2.77 2.21 -2.87
C TYR A 134 2.63 0.90 -2.10
N PRO A 135 2.16 -0.22 -2.69
CA PRO A 135 2.09 -1.50 -1.97
C PRO A 135 3.47 -2.01 -1.55
N ALA A 136 4.52 -1.72 -2.31
CA ALA A 136 5.89 -2.05 -1.91
C ALA A 136 6.36 -1.17 -0.75
N LEU A 137 6.08 0.13 -0.80
CA LEU A 137 6.41 1.09 0.27
C LEU A 137 5.72 0.71 1.57
N PHE A 138 4.39 0.60 1.56
CA PHE A 138 3.59 0.27 2.73
C PHE A 138 4.06 -1.02 3.40
N ASN A 139 4.11 -2.11 2.61
CA ASN A 139 4.47 -3.41 3.15
C ASN A 139 5.93 -3.47 3.63
N PHE A 140 6.84 -2.68 3.05
CA PHE A 140 8.20 -2.56 3.55
C PHE A 140 8.28 -1.78 4.86
N THR A 141 7.48 -0.71 5.01
CA THR A 141 7.36 0.02 6.28
C THR A 141 6.91 -0.92 7.40
N VAL A 142 5.96 -1.81 7.11
CA VAL A 142 5.51 -2.87 8.04
C VAL A 142 6.64 -3.86 8.36
N ASP A 143 7.37 -4.35 7.34
CA ASP A 143 8.55 -5.21 7.57
C ASP A 143 9.57 -4.52 8.49
N LEU A 144 9.85 -3.23 8.26
CA LEU A 144 10.81 -2.48 9.05
C LEU A 144 10.33 -2.22 10.48
N TYR A 145 9.04 -1.99 10.69
CA TYR A 145 8.45 -1.91 12.02
C TYR A 145 8.71 -3.20 12.81
N PHE A 146 8.45 -4.36 12.21
CA PHE A 146 8.68 -5.63 12.91
C PHE A 146 10.15 -5.89 13.20
N GLU A 147 11.07 -5.47 12.31
CA GLU A 147 12.52 -5.53 12.60
C GLU A 147 12.91 -4.64 13.79
N VAL A 148 12.36 -3.42 13.86
CA VAL A 148 12.58 -2.48 14.96
C VAL A 148 12.12 -3.06 16.29
N VAL A 149 10.90 -3.61 16.33
CA VAL A 149 10.32 -4.24 17.52
C VAL A 149 11.13 -5.47 17.92
N ASN A 150 11.47 -6.34 16.96
CA ASN A 150 12.26 -7.56 17.19
C ASN A 150 13.63 -7.26 17.84
N HIS A 151 14.24 -6.13 17.48
CA HIS A 151 15.53 -5.70 18.01
C HIS A 151 15.47 -4.79 19.24
N ASN A 152 14.27 -4.55 19.78
CA ASN A 152 14.00 -3.68 20.93
C ASN A 152 14.67 -2.30 20.79
N LEU A 153 14.53 -1.69 19.61
CA LEU A 153 15.08 -0.35 19.34
C LEU A 153 14.15 0.73 19.88
N ASN A 154 14.72 1.83 20.38
CA ASN A 154 13.95 2.95 20.90
C ASN A 154 13.74 4.01 19.81
N ILE A 155 12.56 3.96 19.17
CA ILE A 155 12.20 4.88 18.08
C ILE A 155 11.26 5.96 18.60
N GLU A 156 11.71 7.20 18.51
CA GLU A 156 10.93 8.39 18.86
C GLU A 156 10.22 8.97 17.63
N GLY A 157 9.13 9.70 17.84
CA GLY A 157 8.38 10.39 16.79
C GLY A 157 6.96 9.87 16.57
N GLU A 158 6.12 10.73 16.00
CA GLU A 158 4.70 10.44 15.76
C GLU A 158 4.53 9.36 14.69
N GLY A 159 5.36 9.34 13.65
CA GLY A 159 5.24 8.36 12.56
C GLY A 159 5.37 6.91 13.02
N PHE A 160 6.24 6.63 14.00
CA PHE A 160 6.36 5.28 14.54
C PHE A 160 5.15 4.91 15.42
N LYS A 161 4.68 5.85 16.24
CA LYS A 161 3.51 5.67 17.11
C LYS A 161 2.22 5.45 16.32
N GLU A 162 2.01 6.21 15.25
CA GLU A 162 0.85 6.05 14.37
C GLU A 162 0.84 4.67 13.70
N LEU A 163 2.00 4.19 13.24
CA LEU A 163 2.10 2.85 12.68
C LEU A 163 1.87 1.76 13.75
N GLU A 164 2.41 1.93 14.94
CA GLU A 164 2.15 1.04 16.08
C GLU A 164 0.66 0.97 16.43
N ASN A 165 -0.02 2.12 16.47
CA ASN A 165 -1.46 2.20 16.68
C ASN A 165 -2.24 1.48 15.58
N SER A 166 -1.87 1.66 14.31
CA SER A 166 -2.48 0.93 13.18
C SER A 166 -2.32 -0.59 13.34
N ILE A 167 -1.11 -1.07 13.61
CA ILE A 167 -0.83 -2.50 13.77
C ILE A 167 -1.58 -3.09 14.96
N ASN A 168 -1.70 -2.35 16.06
CA ASN A 168 -2.46 -2.78 17.23
C ASN A 168 -3.96 -2.83 16.93
N TYR A 169 -4.50 -1.85 16.22
CA TYR A 169 -5.88 -1.87 15.75
C TYR A 169 -6.14 -3.07 14.85
N GLU A 170 -5.24 -3.36 13.91
CA GLU A 170 -5.35 -4.49 13.00
C GLU A 170 -5.37 -5.83 13.75
N LYS A 171 -4.49 -6.03 14.74
CA LYS A 171 -4.49 -7.22 15.60
C LYS A 171 -5.80 -7.38 16.38
N LEU A 172 -6.29 -6.30 16.97
CA LEU A 172 -7.50 -6.31 17.79
C LEU A 172 -8.77 -6.60 16.97
N ASN A 173 -8.80 -6.19 15.70
CA ASN A 173 -9.98 -6.26 14.86
C ASN A 173 -9.85 -7.28 13.71
N GLY A 174 -8.82 -8.10 13.71
CA GLY A 174 -8.65 -9.19 12.73
C GLY A 174 -8.35 -8.74 11.30
N PHE A 175 -7.73 -7.56 11.13
CA PHE A 175 -7.27 -7.08 9.82
C PHE A 175 -5.84 -7.56 9.52
N PRO A 176 -5.48 -7.78 8.25
CA PRO A 176 -4.11 -8.11 7.86
C PRO A 176 -3.18 -6.89 7.94
N HIS A 177 -1.93 -7.13 8.32
CA HIS A 177 -0.87 -6.09 8.35
C HIS A 177 -0.32 -5.72 6.98
N TYR A 178 -0.55 -6.57 5.99
CA TYR A 178 -0.01 -6.41 4.65
C TYR A 178 -1.14 -6.23 3.66
N ILE A 179 -0.87 -5.47 2.61
CA ILE A 179 -1.83 -5.19 1.55
C ILE A 179 -1.38 -5.81 0.23
N GLY A 180 -2.34 -6.22 -0.59
CA GLY A 180 -2.13 -6.48 -2.01
C GLY A 180 -2.03 -5.18 -2.81
N GLY A 181 -2.89 -4.21 -2.49
CA GLY A 181 -2.84 -2.81 -2.95
C GLY A 181 -3.35 -2.56 -4.37
N LYS A 182 -3.91 -3.57 -5.04
CA LYS A 182 -4.48 -3.43 -6.38
C LYS A 182 -5.81 -2.68 -6.32
N ILE A 183 -5.95 -1.67 -7.18
CA ILE A 183 -7.22 -0.99 -7.44
C ILE A 183 -7.93 -1.73 -8.57
N ILE A 184 -9.18 -2.08 -8.32
CA ILE A 184 -10.05 -2.78 -9.25
C ILE A 184 -11.28 -1.90 -9.50
N VAL A 185 -11.51 -1.50 -10.75
CA VAL A 185 -12.71 -0.74 -11.11
C VAL A 185 -13.89 -1.70 -11.27
N LEU A 186 -14.98 -1.42 -10.54
CA LEU A 186 -16.09 -2.35 -10.37
C LEU A 186 -17.06 -2.39 -11.56
N ASP A 187 -17.01 -1.39 -12.44
CA ASP A 187 -17.80 -1.35 -13.67
C ASP A 187 -17.10 -2.03 -14.87
N GLY A 188 -15.90 -2.58 -14.67
CA GLY A 188 -15.11 -3.25 -15.69
C GLY A 188 -14.33 -2.32 -16.62
N SER A 189 -14.40 -1.00 -16.42
CA SER A 189 -13.63 -0.02 -17.19
C SER A 189 -12.13 -0.09 -16.93
N ASP A 190 -11.35 0.64 -17.73
CA ASP A 190 -9.89 0.67 -17.60
C ASP A 190 -9.45 1.47 -16.37
N VAL A 191 -8.58 0.88 -15.57
CA VAL A 191 -8.07 1.51 -14.34
C VAL A 191 -7.26 2.78 -14.61
N ASN A 192 -6.59 2.90 -15.77
CA ASN A 192 -5.91 4.17 -16.09
C ASN A 192 -6.92 5.28 -16.33
N THR A 193 -8.08 4.99 -16.94
CA THR A 193 -9.16 5.98 -17.08
C THR A 193 -9.65 6.46 -15.72
N PHE A 194 -9.83 5.55 -14.75
CA PHE A 194 -10.16 5.93 -13.38
C PHE A 194 -9.07 6.80 -12.74
N ILE A 195 -7.81 6.38 -12.83
CA ILE A 195 -6.66 7.12 -12.28
C ILE A 195 -6.54 8.52 -12.90
N ASP A 196 -6.80 8.66 -14.20
CA ASP A 196 -6.66 9.91 -14.94
C ASP A 196 -7.82 10.89 -14.65
N THR A 197 -9.02 10.39 -14.32
CA THR A 197 -10.24 11.20 -14.25
C THR A 197 -10.87 11.33 -12.87
N GLN A 198 -10.68 10.35 -11.98
CA GLN A 198 -11.35 10.25 -10.67
C GLN A 198 -10.38 10.30 -9.49
N ALA A 199 -9.11 9.90 -9.68
CA ALA A 199 -8.12 9.99 -8.62
C ALA A 199 -7.67 11.44 -8.42
N ILE A 200 -7.58 11.86 -7.16
CA ILE A 200 -7.27 13.22 -6.72
C ILE A 200 -5.87 13.28 -6.08
N SER A 201 -5.36 14.48 -5.80
CA SER A 201 -4.14 14.59 -4.99
C SER A 201 -4.41 14.19 -3.53
N ILE A 202 -3.35 13.87 -2.78
CA ILE A 202 -3.49 13.51 -1.36
C ILE A 202 -4.02 14.71 -0.57
N GLU A 203 -3.59 15.93 -0.89
CA GLU A 203 -4.04 17.16 -0.24
C GLU A 203 -5.54 17.38 -0.45
N ASN A 204 -6.04 17.18 -1.67
CA ASN A 204 -7.48 17.27 -1.95
C ASN A 204 -8.26 16.20 -1.19
N LYS A 205 -7.69 15.00 -1.05
CA LYS A 205 -8.31 13.94 -0.24
C LYS A 205 -8.40 14.34 1.22
N GLN A 206 -7.39 15.00 1.76
CA GLN A 206 -7.44 15.53 3.12
C GLN A 206 -8.50 16.61 3.28
N CYS A 207 -8.68 17.49 2.29
CA CYS A 207 -9.79 18.43 2.27
C CYS A 207 -11.15 17.72 2.32
N GLU A 208 -11.37 16.72 1.45
CA GLU A 208 -12.61 15.92 1.47
C GLU A 208 -12.86 15.26 2.83
N VAL A 209 -11.82 14.68 3.45
CA VAL A 209 -11.91 14.09 4.79
C VAL A 209 -12.10 15.16 5.87
N SER A 210 -11.56 16.37 5.70
CA SER A 210 -11.75 17.49 6.64
C SER A 210 -13.19 17.99 6.69
N GLU A 211 -13.88 17.94 5.55
CA GLU A 211 -15.25 18.40 5.36
C GLU A 211 -16.30 17.31 5.65
N ALA A 212 -15.87 16.05 5.81
CA ALA A 212 -16.76 14.95 6.13
C ALA A 212 -17.50 15.19 7.47
N PRO A 213 -18.83 14.99 7.52
CA PRO A 213 -19.59 15.22 8.75
C PRO A 213 -19.14 14.28 9.87
N ILE A 214 -19.20 14.77 11.10
CA ILE A 214 -18.86 14.00 12.28
C ILE A 214 -20.10 13.23 12.74
N GLY A 215 -19.98 11.91 12.81
CA GLY A 215 -20.99 11.00 13.32
C GLY A 215 -21.20 11.11 14.83
N LYS A 216 -22.22 10.43 15.33
CA LYS A 216 -22.56 10.42 16.78
C LYS A 216 -21.47 9.78 17.66
N ASP A 217 -20.62 8.97 17.04
CA ASP A 217 -19.44 8.34 17.63
C ASP A 217 -18.21 9.25 17.67
N GLY A 218 -18.33 10.49 17.17
CA GLY A 218 -17.21 11.42 17.05
C GLY A 218 -16.28 11.13 15.88
N LEU A 219 -16.59 10.14 15.04
CA LEU A 219 -15.81 9.79 13.86
C LEU A 219 -16.34 10.50 12.63
N LYS A 220 -15.44 10.88 11.73
CA LYS A 220 -15.83 11.40 10.42
C LYS A 220 -16.49 10.29 9.61
N SER A 221 -17.70 10.56 9.14
CA SER A 221 -18.50 9.62 8.38
C SER A 221 -18.92 10.28 7.08
N TYR A 222 -18.91 9.52 6.00
CA TYR A 222 -19.39 9.96 4.71
C TYR A 222 -20.26 8.84 4.13
N VAL A 223 -21.36 9.21 3.49
CA VAL A 223 -22.28 8.26 2.86
C VAL A 223 -22.15 8.43 1.36
N THR A 224 -21.53 7.46 0.71
CA THR A 224 -21.47 7.39 -0.75
C THR A 224 -22.51 6.41 -1.23
N ALA A 225 -23.44 6.87 -2.07
CA ALA A 225 -24.44 5.99 -2.67
C ALA A 225 -23.76 5.03 -3.66
N TYR A 226 -24.27 3.81 -3.71
CA TYR A 226 -23.93 2.89 -4.79
C TYR A 226 -24.74 3.27 -6.03
N GLU A 227 -24.06 3.56 -7.15
CA GLU A 227 -24.75 3.82 -8.43
C GLU A 227 -25.46 2.57 -8.96
N LYS A 228 -24.91 1.39 -8.65
CA LYS A 228 -25.45 0.07 -8.99
C LYS A 228 -25.39 -0.82 -7.77
N MET A 229 -26.32 -1.76 -7.65
CA MET A 229 -26.28 -2.73 -6.55
C MET A 229 -24.95 -3.52 -6.60
N PRO A 230 -24.34 -3.86 -5.45
CA PRO A 230 -23.09 -4.61 -5.43
C PRO A 230 -23.12 -5.92 -6.23
N PHE A 231 -24.29 -6.57 -6.34
CA PHE A 231 -24.48 -7.77 -7.16
C PHE A 231 -24.27 -7.48 -8.65
N ASP A 232 -24.83 -6.38 -9.15
CA ASP A 232 -24.69 -5.97 -10.54
C ASP A 232 -23.24 -5.60 -10.85
N GLN A 233 -22.58 -4.88 -9.93
CA GLN A 233 -21.15 -4.56 -10.04
C GLN A 233 -20.30 -5.83 -10.14
N VAL A 234 -20.49 -6.78 -9.21
CA VAL A 234 -19.76 -8.06 -9.25
C VAL A 234 -20.05 -8.83 -10.53
N SER A 235 -21.27 -8.79 -11.07
CA SER A 235 -21.58 -9.45 -12.35
C SER A 235 -20.78 -8.91 -13.54
N MET A 236 -20.41 -7.62 -13.51
CA MET A 236 -19.63 -6.94 -14.56
C MET A 236 -18.11 -7.12 -14.41
N MET A 237 -17.64 -7.55 -13.22
CA MET A 237 -16.20 -7.72 -12.95
C MET A 237 -15.59 -8.86 -13.75
N LYS A 238 -14.35 -8.65 -14.20
CA LYS A 238 -13.51 -9.69 -14.81
C LYS A 238 -13.27 -10.83 -13.82
N LYS A 239 -13.22 -12.06 -14.33
CA LYS A 239 -13.00 -13.26 -13.50
C LYS A 239 -11.67 -13.19 -12.74
N GLU A 240 -10.63 -12.64 -13.38
CA GLU A 240 -9.30 -12.49 -12.82
C GLU A 240 -9.31 -11.55 -11.60
N ASP A 241 -10.11 -10.49 -11.65
CA ASP A 241 -10.25 -9.52 -10.55
C ASP A 241 -11.05 -10.11 -9.38
N LYS A 242 -12.11 -10.87 -9.65
CA LYS A 242 -12.82 -11.63 -8.61
C LYS A 242 -11.88 -12.63 -7.91
N ASN A 243 -11.10 -13.37 -8.70
CA ASN A 243 -10.13 -14.33 -8.19
C ASN A 243 -9.05 -13.64 -7.37
N TYR A 244 -8.57 -12.47 -7.80
CA TYR A 244 -7.60 -11.69 -7.06
C TYR A 244 -8.12 -11.33 -5.67
N ILE A 245 -9.33 -10.77 -5.57
CA ILE A 245 -9.95 -10.39 -4.28
C ILE A 245 -10.13 -11.63 -3.41
N LEU A 246 -10.65 -12.73 -3.96
CA LEU A 246 -10.85 -13.96 -3.21
C LEU A 246 -9.54 -14.53 -2.66
N ASN A 247 -8.51 -14.63 -3.51
CA ASN A 247 -7.21 -15.16 -3.10
C ASN A 247 -6.59 -14.27 -2.02
N LEU A 248 -6.68 -12.95 -2.17
CA LEU A 248 -6.21 -12.01 -1.16
C LEU A 248 -6.90 -12.24 0.20
N LEU A 249 -8.22 -12.43 0.23
CA LEU A 249 -8.95 -12.72 1.47
C LEU A 249 -8.54 -14.05 2.11
N ILE A 250 -8.27 -15.08 1.30
CA ILE A 250 -7.86 -16.39 1.79
C ILE A 250 -6.41 -16.36 2.28
N ASP A 251 -5.48 -15.83 1.47
CA ASP A 251 -4.04 -15.80 1.74
C ASP A 251 -3.71 -14.94 2.96
N SER A 252 -4.49 -13.88 3.19
CA SER A 252 -4.38 -13.03 4.38
C SER A 252 -5.01 -13.65 5.64
N GLY A 253 -5.70 -14.79 5.51
CA GLY A 253 -6.44 -15.42 6.60
C GLY A 253 -7.73 -14.69 6.98
N VAL A 254 -8.12 -13.65 6.24
CA VAL A 254 -9.37 -12.92 6.48
C VAL A 254 -10.58 -13.82 6.28
N VAL A 255 -10.54 -14.71 5.28
CA VAL A 255 -11.58 -15.69 4.99
C VAL A 255 -11.01 -17.09 5.14
N THR A 256 -11.69 -17.92 5.92
CA THR A 256 -11.38 -19.35 6.06
C THR A 256 -12.61 -20.17 5.72
N SER A 257 -12.39 -21.33 5.07
CA SER A 257 -13.45 -22.25 4.65
C SER A 257 -13.23 -23.62 5.31
N ASN A 258 -14.22 -24.08 6.07
CA ASN A 258 -14.28 -25.41 6.65
C ASN A 258 -15.50 -26.14 6.06
N GLY A 259 -15.29 -26.82 4.93
CA GLY A 259 -16.39 -27.38 4.13
C GLY A 259 -17.31 -26.28 3.62
N ASN A 260 -18.61 -26.37 3.92
CA ASN A 260 -19.62 -25.40 3.47
C ASN A 260 -19.75 -24.16 4.37
N LYS A 261 -18.97 -24.08 5.47
CA LYS A 261 -18.97 -22.90 6.36
C LYS A 261 -17.81 -21.99 6.03
N VAL A 262 -18.11 -20.70 5.90
CA VAL A 262 -17.11 -19.64 5.83
C VAL A 262 -17.17 -18.79 7.09
N SER A 263 -16.00 -18.51 7.64
CA SER A 263 -15.79 -17.52 8.70
C SER A 263 -14.90 -16.40 8.18
N SER A 264 -15.12 -15.20 8.70
CA SER A 264 -14.23 -14.07 8.48
C SER A 264 -13.73 -13.48 9.79
N THR A 265 -12.48 -13.00 9.81
CA THR A 265 -11.86 -12.36 10.98
C THR A 265 -12.30 -10.91 11.16
N ARG A 266 -12.81 -10.30 10.09
CA ARG A 266 -13.36 -8.93 10.02
C ARG A 266 -14.65 -8.89 9.22
N PRO A 267 -15.44 -7.81 9.30
CA PRO A 267 -16.52 -7.56 8.35
C PRO A 267 -16.00 -7.52 6.92
N LEU A 268 -16.73 -8.16 6.00
CA LEU A 268 -16.48 -8.09 4.56
C LEU A 268 -17.28 -6.95 3.97
N ASN A 269 -16.70 -6.22 3.01
CA ASN A 269 -17.48 -5.24 2.25
C ASN A 269 -18.47 -5.96 1.31
N PRO A 270 -19.50 -5.27 0.78
CA PRO A 270 -20.53 -5.93 -0.03
C PRO A 270 -20.00 -6.68 -1.25
N ILE A 271 -18.97 -6.15 -1.93
CA ILE A 271 -18.32 -6.78 -3.08
C ILE A 271 -17.62 -8.08 -2.67
N GLU A 272 -16.83 -8.04 -1.59
CA GLU A 272 -16.14 -9.20 -1.03
C GLU A 272 -17.14 -10.30 -0.63
N MET A 273 -18.23 -9.94 0.04
CA MET A 273 -19.25 -10.89 0.51
C MET A 273 -19.89 -11.65 -0.67
N ILE A 274 -20.21 -10.95 -1.76
CA ILE A 274 -20.79 -11.56 -2.95
C ILE A 274 -19.78 -12.48 -3.64
N ILE A 275 -18.52 -12.06 -3.78
CA ILE A 275 -17.46 -12.89 -4.38
C ILE A 275 -17.25 -14.19 -3.59
N VAL A 276 -17.20 -14.10 -2.26
CA VAL A 276 -17.08 -15.27 -1.38
C VAL A 276 -18.30 -16.20 -1.54
N HIS A 277 -19.51 -15.65 -1.59
CA HIS A 277 -20.73 -16.42 -1.79
C HIS A 277 -20.79 -17.10 -3.17
N GLU A 278 -20.42 -16.39 -4.25
CA GLU A 278 -20.28 -16.98 -5.60
C GLU A 278 -19.29 -18.15 -5.62
N HIS A 279 -18.22 -18.08 -4.83
CA HIS A 279 -17.23 -19.15 -4.74
C HIS A 279 -17.77 -20.39 -4.03
N LEU A 280 -18.52 -20.20 -2.94
CA LEU A 280 -19.12 -21.31 -2.18
C LEU A 280 -20.18 -22.07 -2.97
N ASN A 281 -21.00 -21.37 -3.75
CA ASN A 281 -22.07 -22.01 -4.54
C ASN A 281 -21.57 -22.68 -5.83
N LYS A 282 -20.28 -22.55 -6.17
CA LYS A 282 -19.64 -23.26 -7.30
C LYS A 282 -18.95 -24.55 -6.87
N LYS A 283 -18.82 -24.81 -5.57
CA LYS A 283 -18.26 -26.05 -4.99
C LYS A 283 -19.37 -27.01 -4.63
#